data_AF-A0A803JAT5-F1
#
_entry.id   AF-A0A803JAT5-F1
#
_cell.length_a   1.000
_cell.length_b   1.000
_cell.length_c   1.000
_cell.angle_alpha   90.00
_cell.angle_beta   90.00
_cell.angle_gamma   90.00
#
_symmetry.space_group_name_H-M   'P 1'
#
loop_
_entity.id
_entity.type
_entity.pdbx_description
1 polymer ?
#
loop_
_entity_poly.entity_id
_entity_poly.type
_entity_poly.pdbx_seq_one_letter_code
_entity_poly.pdbx_strand_id
1 'polypeptide(L)'
;MFRLPVLLLLLVCLGASPCYGFLAKAHKRQPTASSPSVPEYWFEQRLNHFSGADTRVWQQRYFMNDTYRQSGGPVFLMIGGEGPANPAWMTSGAWLTYAEKLGALCLMLEHRFYGKSHPTQDISTDNLHYLSSQQALADIAHFQTVMKEKLGLADSKWVVFGGSYPGSLSAWYRMKYPHLAHMAVASSAPVKVQVNFSEYLEVVQLALSLNHSDCPEAIKMASEEVSKLLVLSSFQKLTDDFRLCELLQINSWMDTAYLLDTLAENIMNVVQYNKDNREFEGVKDTSITIQVVCDIMANKSLGTPYYRYANVIRTILEVNGEKCMDASYKKFIQDMRNITWASVSLGGRQWMYQTCTEFGFFQSTDSAAQPFSGIPLSYHVQQCSDIFGPEYNLSMVTDSVQQTNEYYGGLDIKGSRIIFPNGLIDPWHRLGINADLSGDLIAIQMEGAAHCANMYPARLEDPPSVPSASFQDVGSLYTATIRNVKQQCHLLFNVTSNCSWLAEPNCRWGCFRFIIAMVQ
;
A
#
# COMPACT_ATOMS: atom_id res chain seq x y z
N MET A 1 11.70 -41.06 -59.93
CA MET A 1 10.84 -41.54 -58.84
C MET A 1 11.49 -41.19 -57.51
N PHE A 2 11.20 -40.01 -56.95
CA PHE A 2 11.33 -39.69 -55.53
C PHE A 2 10.36 -38.53 -55.30
N ARG A 3 9.27 -38.79 -54.57
CA ARG A 3 8.26 -37.77 -54.22
C ARG A 3 8.53 -37.31 -52.78
N LEU A 4 8.65 -35.99 -52.63
CA LEU A 4 8.50 -35.26 -51.37
C LEU A 4 7.16 -35.60 -50.69
N PRO A 5 7.08 -35.42 -49.36
CA PRO A 5 5.93 -34.72 -48.81
C PRO A 5 6.29 -33.63 -47.79
N VAL A 6 5.89 -32.41 -48.14
CA VAL A 6 5.11 -31.44 -47.36
C VAL A 6 5.34 -31.41 -45.84
N LEU A 7 6.07 -30.41 -45.38
CA LEU A 7 6.09 -29.95 -43.99
C LEU A 7 4.92 -28.97 -43.78
N LEU A 8 3.87 -29.40 -43.10
CA LEU A 8 2.77 -28.53 -42.69
C LEU A 8 3.12 -27.91 -41.32
N LEU A 9 3.35 -26.60 -41.28
CA LEU A 9 3.43 -25.82 -40.05
C LEU A 9 2.05 -25.79 -39.38
N LEU A 10 1.90 -26.47 -38.25
CA LEU A 10 0.80 -26.25 -37.31
C LEU A 10 1.29 -25.36 -36.17
N LEU A 11 0.91 -24.08 -36.26
CA LEU A 11 0.90 -23.14 -35.15
C LEU A 11 -0.04 -23.67 -34.06
N VAL A 12 0.53 -24.25 -33.00
CA VAL A 12 -0.20 -24.51 -31.75
C VAL A 12 -0.17 -23.22 -30.95
N CYS A 13 -1.25 -22.45 -31.05
CA CYS A 13 -1.56 -21.37 -30.11
C CYS A 13 -1.80 -21.98 -28.72
N LEU A 14 -0.76 -22.00 -27.87
CA LEU A 14 -0.89 -22.24 -26.45
C LEU A 14 -1.55 -21.01 -25.81
N GLY A 15 -2.87 -21.08 -25.63
CA GLY A 15 -3.64 -20.12 -24.86
C GLY A 15 -3.27 -20.22 -23.38
N ALA A 16 -2.46 -19.29 -22.89
CA ALA A 16 -2.18 -19.12 -21.48
C ALA A 16 -3.37 -18.40 -20.79
N SER A 17 -4.16 -19.13 -20.03
CA SER A 17 -5.18 -18.60 -19.12
C SER A 17 -4.52 -18.27 -17.77
N PRO A 18 -4.65 -17.05 -17.21
CA PRO A 18 -4.07 -16.74 -15.92
C PRO A 18 -5.07 -16.98 -14.77
N CYS A 19 -4.63 -17.85 -13.86
CA CYS A 19 -5.21 -18.24 -12.57
C CYS A 19 -4.64 -17.37 -11.46
N TYR A 20 -5.39 -17.13 -10.37
CA TYR A 20 -5.14 -15.92 -9.60
C TYR A 20 -5.87 -15.92 -8.23
N GLY A 21 -5.11 -15.96 -7.12
CA GLY A 21 -5.52 -15.70 -5.73
C GLY A 21 -4.53 -14.74 -5.04
N PHE A 22 -4.98 -13.94 -4.07
CA PHE A 22 -4.60 -12.52 -3.93
C PHE A 22 -3.31 -12.12 -3.22
N LEU A 23 -2.40 -13.03 -2.88
CA LEU A 23 -1.00 -12.58 -2.89
C LEU A 23 -0.55 -12.41 -4.35
N ALA A 24 -1.05 -13.22 -5.28
CA ALA A 24 -0.68 -13.18 -6.68
C ALA A 24 -1.59 -12.35 -7.63
N LYS A 25 -2.66 -11.71 -7.15
CA LYS A 25 -3.64 -10.94 -7.98
C LYS A 25 -3.41 -9.44 -8.04
N ALA A 26 -2.18 -8.96 -8.08
CA ALA A 26 -2.00 -7.66 -8.72
C ALA A 26 -2.43 -7.83 -10.20
N HIS A 27 -3.51 -7.16 -10.57
CA HIS A 27 -4.18 -7.30 -11.87
C HIS A 27 -3.20 -7.04 -13.01
N LYS A 28 -3.28 -7.80 -14.11
CA LYS A 28 -2.65 -7.41 -15.39
C LYS A 28 -3.17 -6.03 -15.79
N ARG A 29 -2.46 -4.98 -15.37
CA ARG A 29 -2.70 -3.58 -15.71
C ARG A 29 -2.31 -3.41 -17.18
N GLN A 30 -3.23 -3.70 -18.09
CA GLN A 30 -3.16 -3.09 -19.41
C GLN A 30 -3.79 -1.69 -19.30
N PRO A 31 -3.03 -0.62 -19.54
CA PRO A 31 -3.58 0.73 -19.52
C PRO A 31 -4.52 0.88 -20.71
N THR A 32 -5.84 0.86 -20.45
CA THR A 32 -6.85 1.28 -21.42
C THR A 32 -7.51 2.56 -20.94
N ALA A 33 -6.83 3.68 -21.14
CA ALA A 33 -7.38 5.02 -21.39
C ALA A 33 -6.21 5.94 -21.73
N SER A 34 -6.32 6.68 -22.83
CA SER A 34 -5.31 7.61 -23.35
C SER A 34 -5.15 8.84 -22.44
N SER A 35 -4.52 8.66 -21.28
CA SER A 35 -3.90 9.76 -20.55
C SER A 35 -2.61 10.17 -21.26
N PRO A 36 -2.20 11.45 -21.22
CA PRO A 36 -0.89 11.85 -21.70
C PRO A 36 0.15 10.96 -21.03
N SER A 37 1.03 10.31 -21.81
CA SER A 37 1.99 9.36 -21.28
C SER A 37 2.94 10.09 -20.34
N VAL A 38 2.77 9.89 -19.03
CA VAL A 38 3.70 10.42 -18.02
C VAL A 38 5.06 9.77 -18.28
N PRO A 39 6.12 10.55 -18.57
CA PRO A 39 7.42 9.98 -18.90
C PRO A 39 7.97 9.11 -17.75
N GLU A 40 8.52 7.96 -18.10
CA GLU A 40 9.27 7.10 -17.19
C GLU A 40 10.73 7.56 -17.12
N TYR A 41 11.26 7.69 -15.92
CA TYR A 41 12.66 8.01 -15.67
C TYR A 41 13.33 6.92 -14.85
N TRP A 42 14.66 6.92 -14.89
CA TRP A 42 15.50 5.94 -14.23
C TRP A 42 16.61 6.62 -13.44
N PHE A 43 16.90 6.05 -12.28
CA PHE A 43 17.90 6.50 -11.34
C PHE A 43 18.82 5.33 -10.99
N GLU A 44 20.13 5.55 -11.03
CA GLU A 44 21.10 4.55 -10.58
C GLU A 44 21.08 4.47 -9.04
N GLN A 45 20.70 3.32 -8.52
CA GLN A 45 20.53 3.03 -7.11
C GLN A 45 21.55 1.98 -6.64
N ARG A 46 21.91 2.02 -5.36
CA ARG A 46 22.75 0.99 -4.73
C ARG A 46 21.96 -0.27 -4.47
N LEU A 47 22.56 -1.44 -4.69
CA LEU A 47 21.90 -2.71 -4.36
C LEU A 47 21.74 -2.85 -2.83
N ASN A 48 22.81 -2.58 -2.09
CA ASN A 48 22.87 -2.74 -0.65
C ASN A 48 23.40 -1.48 0.05
N HIS A 49 22.56 -0.82 0.83
CA HIS A 49 22.93 0.39 1.58
C HIS A 49 23.68 0.10 2.88
N PHE A 50 23.65 -1.14 3.35
CA PHE A 50 24.19 -1.54 4.65
C PHE A 50 25.49 -2.35 4.55
N SER A 51 26.07 -2.45 3.34
CA SER A 51 27.40 -3.02 3.11
C SER A 51 28.25 -2.06 2.28
N GLY A 52 29.17 -1.34 2.92
CA GLY A 52 30.03 -0.36 2.24
C GLY A 52 31.02 -0.97 1.23
N ALA A 53 31.25 -2.29 1.30
CA ALA A 53 32.08 -3.02 0.35
C ALA A 53 31.31 -3.42 -0.93
N ASP A 54 29.98 -3.39 -0.90
CA ASP A 54 29.16 -3.72 -2.06
C ASP A 54 29.01 -2.51 -2.99
N THR A 55 29.61 -2.59 -4.17
CA THR A 55 29.58 -1.52 -5.17
C THR A 55 28.55 -1.77 -6.26
N ARG A 56 27.71 -2.80 -6.15
CA ARG A 56 26.72 -3.13 -7.17
C ARG A 56 25.61 -2.08 -7.20
N VAL A 57 25.20 -1.73 -8.41
CA VAL A 57 24.15 -0.74 -8.68
C VAL A 57 23.09 -1.32 -9.62
N TRP A 58 21.92 -0.71 -9.62
CA TRP A 58 20.77 -1.10 -10.44
C TRP A 58 19.93 0.14 -10.80
N GLN A 59 18.97 -0.01 -11.72
CA GLN A 59 18.13 1.12 -12.17
C GLN A 59 16.77 1.10 -11.46
N GLN A 60 16.49 2.13 -10.67
CA GLN A 60 15.22 2.35 -9.99
C GLN A 60 14.34 3.28 -10.81
N ARG A 61 13.08 2.86 -11.04
CA ARG A 61 12.11 3.63 -11.83
C ARG A 61 11.52 4.76 -10.99
N TYR A 62 11.31 5.91 -11.61
CA TYR A 62 10.56 7.01 -11.01
C TYR A 62 9.79 7.82 -12.07
N PHE A 63 8.85 8.63 -11.59
CA PHE A 63 8.06 9.54 -12.41
C PHE A 63 8.15 10.96 -11.85
N MET A 64 7.91 11.94 -12.72
CA MET A 64 7.98 13.35 -12.38
C MET A 64 6.85 14.12 -13.05
N ASN A 65 6.30 15.08 -12.32
CA ASN A 65 5.39 16.10 -12.84
C ASN A 65 5.81 17.46 -12.26
N ASP A 66 6.26 18.35 -13.13
CA ASP A 66 6.70 19.71 -12.80
C ASP A 66 5.69 20.80 -13.19
N THR A 67 4.47 20.43 -13.59
CA THR A 67 3.41 21.36 -14.04
C THR A 67 3.18 22.53 -13.07
N TYR A 68 3.24 22.27 -11.76
CA TYR A 68 2.98 23.27 -10.72
C TYR A 68 4.26 23.81 -10.07
N ARG A 69 5.45 23.39 -10.51
CA ARG A 69 6.71 23.75 -9.85
C ARG A 69 6.95 25.26 -9.90
N GLN A 70 7.13 25.85 -8.71
CA GLN A 70 7.58 27.24 -8.56
C GLN A 70 8.98 27.30 -7.93
N SER A 71 9.71 28.38 -8.20
CA SER A 71 11.03 28.61 -7.58
C SER A 71 10.88 28.73 -6.05
N GLY A 72 11.69 27.97 -5.30
CA GLY A 72 11.58 27.90 -3.84
C GLY A 72 10.37 27.11 -3.31
N GLY A 73 9.56 26.52 -4.19
CA GLY A 73 8.44 25.65 -3.82
C GLY A 73 8.90 24.33 -3.17
N PRO A 74 7.99 23.62 -2.48
CA PRO A 74 8.30 22.32 -1.91
C PRO A 74 8.44 21.25 -2.99
N VAL A 75 8.96 20.10 -2.57
CA VAL A 75 8.95 18.87 -3.37
C VAL A 75 8.04 17.88 -2.68
N PHE A 76 7.09 17.34 -3.42
CA PHE A 76 6.24 16.25 -2.98
C PHE A 76 6.78 14.94 -3.54
N LEU A 77 7.08 14.01 -2.66
CA LEU A 77 7.58 12.69 -3.01
C LEU A 77 6.55 11.63 -2.59
N MET A 78 5.87 11.06 -3.57
CA MET A 78 5.03 9.87 -3.39
C MET A 78 5.94 8.63 -3.32
N ILE A 79 5.87 7.90 -2.21
CA ILE A 79 6.60 6.65 -2.02
C ILE A 79 5.78 5.51 -2.65
N GLY A 80 6.40 4.74 -3.54
CA GLY A 80 5.81 3.52 -4.09
C GLY A 80 5.82 2.36 -3.09
N GLY A 81 4.92 1.41 -3.29
CA GLY A 81 4.71 0.27 -2.38
C GLY A 81 4.80 -1.10 -3.03
N GLU A 82 3.94 -1.98 -2.54
CA GLU A 82 3.79 -3.40 -2.82
C GLU A 82 3.19 -3.71 -4.21
N GLY A 83 3.60 -2.94 -5.22
CA GLY A 83 3.14 -3.13 -6.59
C GLY A 83 3.79 -2.17 -7.58
N PRO A 84 3.50 -2.30 -8.89
CA PRO A 84 4.01 -1.39 -9.88
C PRO A 84 3.58 0.04 -9.59
N ALA A 85 4.50 0.98 -9.61
CA ALA A 85 4.22 2.39 -9.52
C ALA A 85 3.30 2.80 -10.69
N ASN A 86 2.17 3.42 -10.37
CA ASN A 86 1.13 3.75 -11.32
C ASN A 86 1.23 5.23 -11.75
N PRO A 87 1.58 5.53 -13.01
CA PRO A 87 1.74 6.92 -13.48
C PRO A 87 0.47 7.76 -13.39
N ALA A 88 -0.72 7.15 -13.26
CA ALA A 88 -1.97 7.88 -13.08
C ALA A 88 -1.93 8.83 -11.86
N TRP A 89 -1.19 8.49 -10.81
CA TRP A 89 -0.97 9.35 -9.65
C TRP A 89 -0.22 10.65 -9.97
N MET A 90 0.50 10.72 -11.09
CA MET A 90 1.17 11.95 -11.51
C MET A 90 0.23 12.94 -12.19
N THR A 91 -0.97 12.51 -12.58
CA THR A 91 -1.97 13.34 -13.26
C THR A 91 -3.32 13.36 -12.53
N SER A 92 -3.46 12.60 -11.45
CA SER A 92 -4.67 12.46 -10.65
C SER A 92 -4.32 12.22 -9.18
N GLY A 93 -5.30 12.38 -8.30
CA GLY A 93 -5.16 12.23 -6.85
C GLY A 93 -5.18 13.57 -6.12
N ALA A 94 -5.61 13.54 -4.86
CA ALA A 94 -5.77 14.73 -4.03
C ALA A 94 -4.45 15.51 -3.85
N TRP A 95 -3.30 14.84 -3.84
CA TRP A 95 -2.01 15.48 -3.62
C TRP A 95 -1.62 16.52 -4.68
N LEU A 96 -2.12 16.40 -5.92
CA LEU A 96 -1.86 17.38 -6.98
C LEU A 96 -2.57 18.70 -6.73
N THR A 97 -3.71 18.68 -6.03
CA THR A 97 -4.39 19.92 -5.62
C THR A 97 -3.59 20.69 -4.57
N TYR A 98 -2.80 20.00 -3.74
CA TYR A 98 -1.82 20.62 -2.86
C TYR A 98 -0.64 21.17 -3.66
N ALA A 99 -0.20 20.44 -4.67
CA ALA A 99 0.94 20.83 -5.51
C ALA A 99 0.66 22.13 -6.26
N GLU A 100 -0.54 22.26 -6.84
CA GLU A 100 -1.01 23.48 -7.49
C GLU A 100 -0.99 24.69 -6.54
N LYS A 101 -1.54 24.54 -5.33
CA LYS A 101 -1.63 25.64 -4.36
C LYS A 101 -0.29 26.04 -3.76
N LEU A 102 0.63 25.10 -3.58
CA LEU A 102 1.92 25.32 -2.93
C LEU A 102 3.08 25.48 -3.89
N GLY A 103 2.84 25.35 -5.20
CA GLY A 103 3.88 25.47 -6.23
C GLY A 103 4.87 24.29 -6.21
N ALA A 104 4.39 23.07 -5.94
CA ALA A 104 5.26 21.93 -5.66
C ALA A 104 5.75 21.22 -6.94
N LEU A 105 6.97 20.69 -6.87
CA LEU A 105 7.44 19.64 -7.79
C LEU A 105 6.95 18.28 -7.29
N CYS A 106 6.31 17.48 -8.15
CA CYS A 106 5.83 16.15 -7.82
C CYS A 106 6.77 15.06 -8.36
N LEU A 107 7.19 14.15 -7.49
CA LEU A 107 7.99 12.96 -7.80
C LEU A 107 7.28 11.72 -7.24
N MET A 108 7.37 10.60 -7.96
CA MET A 108 6.95 9.29 -7.45
C MET A 108 8.08 8.28 -7.67
N LEU A 109 8.56 7.66 -6.59
CA LEU A 109 9.65 6.68 -6.63
C LEU A 109 9.09 5.27 -6.51
N GLU A 110 9.41 4.39 -7.48
CA GLU A 110 9.00 2.99 -7.40
C GLU A 110 9.83 2.23 -6.36
N HIS A 111 9.18 1.35 -5.61
CA HIS A 111 9.81 0.53 -4.60
C HIS A 111 10.73 -0.53 -5.23
N ARG A 112 11.88 -0.81 -4.59
CA ARG A 112 12.76 -1.93 -5.01
C ARG A 112 11.98 -3.25 -5.06
N PHE A 113 12.29 -4.10 -6.04
CA PHE A 113 11.65 -5.39 -6.32
C PHE A 113 10.21 -5.34 -6.84
N TYR A 114 9.60 -4.16 -6.98
CA TYR A 114 8.24 -4.02 -7.52
C TYR A 114 8.23 -3.34 -8.88
N GLY A 115 7.19 -3.62 -9.67
CA GLY A 115 7.01 -3.01 -10.99
C GLY A 115 8.11 -3.34 -11.97
N LYS A 116 8.88 -2.33 -12.39
CA LYS A 116 10.05 -2.51 -13.28
C LYS A 116 11.37 -2.28 -12.55
N SER A 117 11.33 -2.08 -11.24
CA SER A 117 12.49 -1.79 -10.40
C SER A 117 13.11 -3.09 -9.91
N HIS A 118 13.92 -3.72 -10.77
CA HIS A 118 14.49 -5.05 -10.57
C HIS A 118 15.99 -4.97 -10.18
N PRO A 119 16.32 -5.01 -8.88
CA PRO A 119 17.71 -4.88 -8.42
C PRO A 119 18.60 -6.10 -8.67
N THR A 120 18.00 -7.27 -8.91
CA THR A 120 18.68 -8.58 -9.01
C THR A 120 18.26 -9.32 -10.28
N GLN A 121 18.95 -10.42 -10.60
CA GLN A 121 18.66 -11.23 -11.80
C GLN A 121 17.33 -11.98 -11.71
N ASP A 122 16.87 -12.28 -10.50
CA ASP A 122 15.61 -12.96 -10.21
C ASP A 122 15.08 -12.57 -8.81
N ILE A 123 13.95 -13.14 -8.41
CA ILE A 123 13.34 -13.00 -7.07
C ILE A 123 13.41 -14.31 -6.26
N SER A 124 14.51 -15.04 -6.39
CA SER A 124 14.84 -16.12 -5.48
C SER A 124 14.92 -15.62 -4.04
N THR A 125 14.71 -16.51 -3.07
CA THR A 125 14.79 -16.16 -1.64
C THR A 125 16.16 -15.54 -1.29
N ASP A 126 17.24 -16.07 -1.88
CA ASP A 126 18.60 -15.53 -1.73
C ASP A 126 18.70 -14.08 -2.20
N ASN A 127 18.00 -13.68 -3.27
CA ASN A 127 18.00 -12.31 -3.76
C ASN A 127 17.00 -11.42 -3.01
N LEU A 128 15.88 -11.97 -2.51
CA LEU A 128 14.87 -11.25 -1.75
C LEU A 128 15.40 -10.75 -0.39
N HIS A 129 16.57 -11.19 0.08
CA HIS A 129 17.19 -10.59 1.26
C HIS A 129 17.52 -9.09 1.13
N TYR A 130 17.59 -8.55 -0.11
CA TYR A 130 17.71 -7.11 -0.34
C TYR A 130 16.35 -6.39 -0.34
N LEU A 131 15.24 -7.12 -0.24
CA LEU A 131 13.89 -6.58 -0.08
C LEU A 131 13.59 -6.46 1.42
N SER A 132 13.78 -5.25 1.95
CA SER A 132 13.35 -4.89 3.30
C SER A 132 12.90 -3.44 3.34
N SER A 133 12.06 -3.08 4.32
CA SER A 133 11.67 -1.68 4.54
C SER A 133 12.89 -0.81 4.83
N GLN A 134 13.89 -1.33 5.53
CA GLN A 134 15.13 -0.57 5.82
C GLN A 134 15.89 -0.20 4.56
N GLN A 135 16.06 -1.15 3.63
CA GLN A 135 16.70 -0.89 2.35
C GLN A 135 15.87 0.08 1.49
N ALA A 136 14.54 -0.04 1.51
CA ALA A 136 13.65 0.88 0.79
C ALA A 136 13.73 2.32 1.34
N LEU A 137 13.80 2.49 2.66
CA LEU A 137 14.00 3.81 3.27
C LEU A 137 15.35 4.43 2.87
N ALA A 138 16.40 3.61 2.79
CA ALA A 138 17.71 4.06 2.32
C ALA A 138 17.72 4.39 0.81
N ASP A 139 16.93 3.69 -0.01
CA ASP A 139 16.72 4.05 -1.41
C ASP A 139 16.14 5.46 -1.55
N ILE A 140 15.09 5.75 -0.77
CA ILE A 140 14.42 7.05 -0.76
C ILE A 140 15.43 8.15 -0.34
N ALA A 141 16.25 7.89 0.69
CA ALA A 141 17.29 8.83 1.12
C ALA A 141 18.33 9.12 0.03
N HIS A 142 18.80 8.07 -0.65
CA HIS A 142 19.77 8.21 -1.72
C HIS A 142 19.17 8.95 -2.92
N PHE A 143 17.97 8.55 -3.35
CA PHE A 143 17.23 9.20 -4.42
C PHE A 143 17.02 10.70 -4.15
N GLN A 144 16.55 11.04 -2.95
CA GLN A 144 16.32 12.43 -2.58
C GLN A 144 17.61 13.26 -2.62
N THR A 145 18.72 12.70 -2.15
CA THR A 145 20.03 13.37 -2.15
C THR A 145 20.48 13.68 -3.58
N VAL A 146 20.42 12.70 -4.48
CA VAL A 146 20.83 12.90 -5.88
C VAL A 146 19.87 13.82 -6.62
N MET A 147 18.56 13.69 -6.42
CA MET A 147 17.59 14.58 -7.06
C MET A 147 17.70 16.01 -6.56
N LYS A 148 18.08 16.22 -5.28
CA LYS A 148 18.34 17.56 -4.74
C LYS A 148 19.43 18.28 -5.52
N GLU A 149 20.53 17.60 -5.85
CA GLU A 149 21.61 18.16 -6.66
C GLU A 149 21.20 18.28 -8.13
N LYS A 150 20.73 17.19 -8.73
CA LYS A 150 20.39 17.09 -10.17
C LYS A 150 19.35 18.12 -10.61
N LEU A 151 18.39 18.44 -9.74
CA LEU A 151 17.27 19.33 -10.06
C LEU A 151 17.38 20.72 -9.40
N GLY A 152 18.47 21.01 -8.67
CA GLY A 152 18.67 22.29 -7.99
C GLY A 152 17.62 22.56 -6.90
N LEU A 153 17.38 21.61 -6.01
CA LEU A 153 16.33 21.65 -4.97
C LEU A 153 16.92 21.84 -3.56
N ALA A 154 18.08 22.50 -3.45
CA ALA A 154 18.82 22.63 -2.19
C ALA A 154 17.96 23.27 -1.08
N ASP A 155 17.23 24.32 -1.43
CA ASP A 155 16.38 25.11 -0.53
C ASP A 155 14.96 24.58 -0.38
N SER A 156 14.54 23.63 -1.23
CA SER A 156 13.19 23.07 -1.20
C SER A 156 12.96 22.18 0.02
N LYS A 157 11.80 22.33 0.64
CA LYS A 157 11.31 21.42 1.68
C LYS A 157 10.63 20.22 1.03
N TRP A 158 10.95 19.02 1.51
CA TRP A 158 10.42 17.77 0.97
C TRP A 158 9.29 17.24 1.86
N VAL A 159 8.11 17.02 1.29
CA VAL A 159 6.98 16.36 1.95
C VAL A 159 6.81 14.99 1.32
N VAL A 160 6.81 13.94 2.13
CA VAL A 160 6.63 12.57 1.65
C VAL A 160 5.20 12.10 1.86
N PHE A 161 4.67 11.37 0.90
CA PHE A 161 3.30 10.85 0.88
C PHE A 161 3.32 9.35 0.62
N GLY A 162 2.38 8.64 1.22
CA GLY A 162 2.13 7.24 0.93
C GLY A 162 0.85 6.77 1.61
N GLY A 163 0.22 5.76 0.99
CA GLY A 163 -0.94 5.06 1.52
C GLY A 163 -0.59 3.61 1.85
N SER A 164 -1.24 2.96 2.82
CA SER A 164 -0.95 1.55 3.19
C SER A 164 0.49 1.38 3.70
N TYR A 165 1.20 0.33 3.29
CA TYR A 165 2.63 0.12 3.54
C TYR A 165 3.49 1.33 3.14
N PRO A 166 3.30 1.99 1.98
CA PRO A 166 3.92 3.29 1.68
C PRO A 166 3.62 4.40 2.69
N GLY A 167 2.46 4.38 3.33
CA GLY A 167 2.13 5.26 4.44
C GLY A 167 3.02 4.98 5.65
N SER A 168 3.21 3.70 5.99
CA SER A 168 4.17 3.28 7.01
C SER A 168 5.60 3.70 6.65
N LEU A 169 6.03 3.48 5.41
CA LEU A 169 7.31 3.98 4.90
C LEU A 169 7.43 5.51 5.00
N SER A 170 6.38 6.27 4.73
CA SER A 170 6.38 7.73 4.86
C SER A 170 6.63 8.17 6.30
N ALA A 171 5.90 7.56 7.26
CA ALA A 171 6.09 7.82 8.68
C ALA A 171 7.52 7.44 9.14
N TRP A 172 7.96 6.23 8.79
CA TRP A 172 9.30 5.73 9.15
C TRP A 172 10.42 6.52 8.49
N TYR A 173 10.23 7.00 7.26
CA TYR A 173 11.21 7.84 6.56
C TYR A 173 11.35 9.19 7.24
N ARG A 174 10.24 9.85 7.60
CA ARG A 174 10.29 11.11 8.36
C ARG A 174 10.94 10.91 9.75
N MET A 175 10.71 9.76 10.38
CA MET A 175 11.36 9.40 11.65
C MET A 175 12.87 9.16 11.52
N LYS A 176 13.30 8.36 10.54
CA LYS A 176 14.71 7.92 10.39
C LYS A 176 15.59 8.93 9.65
N TYR A 177 15.01 9.68 8.72
CA TYR A 177 15.70 10.69 7.91
C TYR A 177 15.09 12.09 8.09
N PRO A 178 15.00 12.61 9.32
CA PRO A 178 14.32 13.88 9.58
C PRO A 178 15.05 15.10 9.02
N HIS A 179 16.32 14.93 8.62
CA HIS A 179 17.13 15.94 7.93
C HIS A 179 16.83 16.00 6.43
N LEU A 180 16.22 14.96 5.86
CA LEU A 180 15.83 14.90 4.45
C LEU A 180 14.34 15.21 4.27
N ALA A 181 13.45 14.51 4.96
CA ALA A 181 12.02 14.77 4.90
C ALA A 181 11.60 15.86 5.88
N HIS A 182 10.98 16.93 5.40
CA HIS A 182 10.43 17.99 6.24
C HIS A 182 9.17 17.54 7.00
N MET A 183 8.31 16.75 6.32
CA MET A 183 7.03 16.25 6.82
C MET A 183 6.65 14.94 6.11
N ALA A 184 5.81 14.13 6.74
CA ALA A 184 5.15 12.98 6.12
C ALA A 184 3.62 13.02 6.25
N VAL A 185 2.92 12.56 5.22
CA VAL A 185 1.50 12.20 5.25
C VAL A 185 1.42 10.68 5.10
N ALA A 186 1.09 10.00 6.19
CA ALA A 186 1.07 8.55 6.33
C ALA A 186 -0.38 8.04 6.32
N SER A 187 -0.98 7.99 5.13
CA SER A 187 -2.39 7.62 4.94
C SER A 187 -2.63 6.13 5.16
N SER A 188 -3.63 5.79 5.97
CA SER A 188 -4.01 4.41 6.33
C SER A 188 -2.79 3.54 6.65
N ALA A 189 -1.85 4.09 7.42
CA ALA A 189 -0.53 3.48 7.62
C ALA A 189 -0.55 2.48 8.79
N PRO A 190 -0.41 1.16 8.54
CA PRO A 190 -0.24 0.19 9.61
C PRO A 190 1.21 0.25 10.14
N VAL A 191 1.47 1.18 11.06
CA VAL A 191 2.81 1.39 11.64
C VAL A 191 3.16 0.38 12.73
N LYS A 192 2.15 -0.25 13.35
CA LYS A 192 2.32 -1.42 14.22
C LYS A 192 2.25 -2.67 13.38
N VAL A 193 3.34 -3.42 13.32
CA VAL A 193 3.34 -4.75 12.68
C VAL A 193 2.89 -5.81 13.66
N GLN A 194 2.17 -6.84 13.20
CA GLN A 194 1.52 -7.81 14.07
C GLN A 194 1.38 -9.15 13.35
N VAL A 195 1.86 -10.24 13.97
CA VAL A 195 1.81 -11.59 13.37
C VAL A 195 0.37 -12.00 13.08
N ASN A 196 -0.47 -12.06 14.11
CA ASN A 196 -1.87 -12.47 14.01
C ASN A 196 -2.78 -11.24 14.06
N PHE A 197 -3.38 -10.85 12.95
CA PHE A 197 -4.19 -9.64 12.82
C PHE A 197 -5.68 -9.97 12.65
N SER A 198 -6.27 -10.60 13.67
CA SER A 198 -7.69 -10.95 13.67
C SER A 198 -8.61 -9.72 13.76
N GLU A 199 -8.12 -8.60 14.29
CA GLU A 199 -8.86 -7.34 14.39
C GLU A 199 -9.22 -6.75 13.01
N TYR A 200 -8.52 -7.16 11.95
CA TYR A 200 -8.91 -6.85 10.58
C TYR A 200 -10.35 -7.30 10.31
N LEU A 201 -10.66 -8.57 10.63
CA LEU A 201 -11.98 -9.13 10.35
C LEU A 201 -13.06 -8.61 11.33
N GLU A 202 -12.66 -8.10 12.50
CA GLU A 202 -13.58 -7.38 13.41
C GLU A 202 -14.09 -6.09 12.78
N VAL A 203 -13.20 -5.34 12.12
CA VAL A 203 -13.60 -4.13 11.39
C VAL A 203 -14.41 -4.49 10.15
N VAL A 204 -14.09 -5.59 9.47
CA VAL A 204 -14.91 -6.09 8.35
C VAL A 204 -16.35 -6.36 8.82
N GLN A 205 -16.52 -7.07 9.93
CA GLN A 205 -17.84 -7.28 10.54
C GLN A 205 -18.54 -5.94 10.85
N LEU A 206 -17.85 -5.02 11.51
CA LEU A 206 -18.41 -3.72 11.88
C LEU A 206 -18.87 -2.93 10.64
N ALA A 207 -18.03 -2.82 9.61
CA ALA A 207 -18.32 -2.09 8.39
C ALA A 207 -19.55 -2.65 7.65
N LEU A 208 -19.67 -3.98 7.60
CA LEU A 208 -20.86 -4.66 7.05
C LEU A 208 -22.12 -4.35 7.89
N SER A 209 -22.01 -4.36 9.22
CA SER A 209 -23.13 -4.04 10.13
C SER A 209 -23.64 -2.60 10.00
N LEU A 210 -22.77 -1.63 9.70
CA LEU A 210 -23.15 -0.22 9.52
C LEU A 210 -24.09 -0.02 8.32
N ASN A 211 -24.02 -0.92 7.34
CA ASN A 211 -24.85 -0.85 6.14
C ASN A 211 -26.18 -1.61 6.31
N HIS A 212 -26.09 -2.86 6.81
CA HIS A 212 -27.27 -3.68 7.08
C HIS A 212 -26.98 -4.62 8.26
N SER A 213 -27.75 -4.53 9.34
CA SER A 213 -27.49 -5.24 10.60
C SER A 213 -27.30 -6.75 10.44
N ASP A 214 -28.08 -7.36 9.54
CA ASP A 214 -28.11 -8.82 9.35
C ASP A 214 -27.06 -9.32 8.32
N CYS A 215 -26.34 -8.42 7.65
CA CYS A 215 -25.41 -8.77 6.58
C CYS A 215 -24.22 -9.63 7.06
N PRO A 216 -23.51 -9.28 8.15
CA PRO A 216 -22.43 -10.14 8.65
C PRO A 216 -22.93 -11.51 9.09
N GLU A 217 -24.11 -11.59 9.72
CA GLU A 217 -24.68 -12.88 10.15
C GLU A 217 -25.04 -13.76 8.95
N ALA A 218 -25.58 -13.18 7.87
CA ALA A 218 -25.83 -13.92 6.64
C ALA A 218 -24.54 -14.43 6.00
N ILE A 219 -23.46 -13.63 6.01
CA ILE A 219 -22.14 -14.05 5.51
C ILE A 219 -21.59 -15.19 6.38
N LYS A 220 -21.71 -15.09 7.71
CA LYS A 220 -21.30 -16.13 8.65
C LYS A 220 -22.01 -17.46 8.39
N MET A 221 -23.35 -17.44 8.30
CA MET A 221 -24.13 -18.63 7.97
C MET A 221 -23.71 -19.24 6.62
N ALA A 222 -23.38 -18.41 5.64
CA ALA A 222 -22.91 -18.88 4.34
C ALA A 222 -21.51 -19.50 4.41
N SER A 223 -20.57 -18.89 5.12
CA SER A 223 -19.21 -19.39 5.32
C SER A 223 -19.18 -20.72 6.09
N GLU A 224 -20.02 -20.85 7.11
CA GLU A 224 -20.21 -22.10 7.85
C GLU A 224 -20.81 -23.20 6.97
N GLU A 225 -21.75 -22.84 6.07
CA GLU A 225 -22.34 -23.81 5.13
C GLU A 225 -21.32 -24.29 4.09
N VAL A 226 -20.46 -23.40 3.56
CA VAL A 226 -19.34 -23.81 2.70
C VAL A 226 -18.43 -24.78 3.43
N SER A 227 -18.10 -24.50 4.69
CA SER A 227 -17.27 -25.38 5.53
C SER A 227 -17.92 -26.76 5.72
N LYS A 228 -19.24 -26.83 5.94
CA LYS A 228 -19.98 -28.11 6.01
C LYS A 228 -19.95 -28.87 4.69
N LEU A 229 -20.15 -28.20 3.56
CA LEU A 229 -20.12 -28.81 2.23
C LEU A 229 -18.74 -29.36 1.87
N LEU A 230 -17.66 -28.74 2.36
CA LEU A 230 -16.30 -29.26 2.25
C LEU A 230 -16.13 -30.58 3.01
N VAL A 231 -16.63 -30.67 4.24
CA VAL A 231 -16.61 -31.91 5.04
C VAL A 231 -17.43 -33.02 4.36
N LEU A 232 -18.59 -32.66 3.78
CA LEU A 232 -19.44 -33.59 3.03
C LEU A 232 -18.91 -33.93 1.63
N SER A 233 -17.73 -33.46 1.26
CA SER A 233 -17.11 -33.70 -0.05
C SER A 233 -17.98 -33.27 -1.25
N SER A 234 -18.79 -32.21 -1.07
CA SER A 234 -19.70 -31.68 -2.10
C SER A 234 -18.97 -30.79 -3.12
N PHE A 235 -17.83 -31.28 -3.63
CA PHE A 235 -16.87 -30.48 -4.41
C PHE A 235 -17.44 -30.01 -5.76
N GLN A 236 -18.17 -30.85 -6.48
CA GLN A 236 -18.81 -30.45 -7.74
C GLN A 236 -19.79 -29.29 -7.52
N LYS A 237 -20.60 -29.37 -6.46
CA LYS A 237 -21.55 -28.31 -6.10
C LYS A 237 -20.82 -26.99 -5.82
N LEU A 238 -19.76 -27.01 -5.01
CA LEU A 238 -18.97 -25.82 -4.70
C LEU A 238 -18.30 -25.24 -5.96
N THR A 239 -17.77 -26.11 -6.84
CA THR A 239 -17.20 -25.71 -8.13
C THR A 239 -18.21 -24.98 -8.99
N ASP A 240 -19.40 -25.54 -9.18
CA ASP A 240 -20.42 -24.94 -10.03
C ASP A 240 -21.00 -23.67 -9.39
N ASP A 241 -21.25 -23.69 -8.08
CA ASP A 241 -21.88 -22.58 -7.39
C ASP A 241 -20.96 -21.34 -7.35
N PHE A 242 -19.69 -21.51 -7.03
CA PHE A 242 -18.73 -20.38 -6.98
C PHE A 242 -17.99 -20.13 -8.30
N ARG A 243 -18.37 -20.81 -9.39
CA ARG A 243 -17.72 -20.76 -10.71
C ARG A 243 -16.20 -20.96 -10.59
N LEU A 244 -15.77 -22.02 -9.94
CA LEU A 244 -14.35 -22.34 -9.83
C LEU A 244 -13.77 -22.75 -11.20
N CYS A 245 -12.51 -22.42 -11.45
CA CYS A 245 -11.86 -22.70 -12.74
C CYS A 245 -11.66 -24.20 -13.01
N GLU A 246 -11.56 -25.00 -11.95
CA GLU A 246 -11.39 -26.44 -12.00
C GLU A 246 -12.27 -27.10 -10.94
N LEU A 247 -12.50 -28.40 -11.10
CA LEU A 247 -13.16 -29.19 -10.06
C LEU A 247 -12.35 -29.12 -8.77
N LEU A 248 -12.99 -28.69 -7.69
CA LEU A 248 -12.36 -28.52 -6.39
C LEU A 248 -11.75 -29.86 -5.92
N GLN A 249 -10.47 -29.81 -5.56
CA GLN A 249 -9.73 -30.94 -5.02
C GLN A 249 -9.23 -30.58 -3.63
N ILE A 250 -9.62 -31.37 -2.62
CA ILE A 250 -9.14 -31.19 -1.24
C ILE A 250 -8.22 -32.37 -0.89
N ASN A 251 -6.92 -32.10 -0.84
CA ASN A 251 -5.91 -33.11 -0.48
C ASN A 251 -5.33 -32.86 0.92
N SER A 252 -5.51 -31.66 1.45
CA SER A 252 -5.00 -31.19 2.72
C SER A 252 -5.94 -30.14 3.31
N TRP A 253 -5.77 -29.86 4.61
CA TRP A 253 -6.48 -28.77 5.26
C TRP A 253 -6.11 -27.39 4.68
N MET A 254 -4.93 -27.26 4.05
CA MET A 254 -4.53 -26.04 3.34
C MET A 254 -5.39 -25.78 2.11
N ASP A 255 -5.83 -26.81 1.38
CA ASP A 255 -6.75 -26.64 0.26
C ASP A 255 -8.13 -26.13 0.73
N THR A 256 -8.59 -26.63 1.89
CA THR A 256 -9.83 -26.16 2.54
C THR A 256 -9.72 -24.70 2.96
N ALA A 257 -8.66 -24.35 3.70
CA ALA A 257 -8.44 -22.98 4.16
C ALA A 257 -8.25 -22.01 2.98
N TYR A 258 -7.54 -22.41 1.92
CA TYR A 258 -7.32 -21.59 0.74
C TYR A 258 -8.61 -21.25 -0.01
N LEU A 259 -9.56 -22.20 -0.13
CA LEU A 259 -10.87 -21.88 -0.70
C LEU A 259 -11.63 -20.87 0.17
N LEU A 260 -11.66 -21.08 1.49
CA LEU A 260 -12.38 -20.22 2.42
C LEU A 260 -11.80 -18.81 2.44
N ASP A 261 -10.47 -18.71 2.45
CA ASP A 261 -9.70 -17.48 2.33
C ASP A 261 -10.00 -16.77 1.01
N THR A 262 -9.93 -17.48 -0.12
CA THR A 262 -10.25 -16.91 -1.45
C THR A 262 -11.67 -16.34 -1.51
N LEU A 263 -12.64 -17.00 -0.88
CA LEU A 263 -14.02 -16.53 -0.81
C LEU A 263 -14.18 -15.31 0.12
N ALA A 264 -13.52 -15.32 1.28
CA ALA A 264 -13.56 -14.23 2.25
C ALA A 264 -12.91 -12.96 1.68
N GLU A 265 -11.76 -13.12 1.02
CA GLU A 265 -10.97 -12.05 0.38
C GLU A 265 -11.80 -11.21 -0.59
N ASN A 266 -12.73 -11.82 -1.34
CA ASN A 266 -13.61 -11.07 -2.24
C ASN A 266 -14.49 -10.04 -1.50
N ILE A 267 -14.96 -10.36 -0.28
CA ILE A 267 -15.73 -9.43 0.54
C ILE A 267 -14.80 -8.48 1.31
N MET A 268 -13.69 -8.98 1.84
CA MET A 268 -12.69 -8.18 2.55
C MET A 268 -12.17 -7.03 1.67
N ASN A 269 -11.90 -7.30 0.39
CA ASN A 269 -11.50 -6.28 -0.58
C ASN A 269 -12.58 -5.21 -0.81
N VAL A 270 -13.86 -5.61 -0.90
CA VAL A 270 -14.96 -4.65 -1.04
C VAL A 270 -15.05 -3.74 0.18
N VAL A 271 -14.81 -4.26 1.39
CA VAL A 271 -14.79 -3.44 2.61
C VAL A 271 -13.59 -2.50 2.62
N GLN A 272 -12.38 -3.02 2.41
CA GLN A 272 -11.14 -2.23 2.44
C GLN A 272 -11.20 -1.05 1.46
N TYR A 273 -11.76 -1.25 0.26
CA TYR A 273 -11.77 -0.25 -0.81
C TYR A 273 -13.17 0.30 -1.10
N ASN A 274 -14.04 0.32 -0.09
CA ASN A 274 -15.41 0.77 -0.25
C ASN A 274 -15.50 2.26 -0.62
N LYS A 275 -16.00 2.58 -1.82
CA LYS A 275 -16.26 3.96 -2.29
C LYS A 275 -15.04 4.88 -2.19
N ASP A 276 -13.88 4.38 -2.53
CA ASP A 276 -12.61 5.08 -2.36
C ASP A 276 -12.17 5.90 -3.60
N ASN A 277 -12.92 5.85 -4.70
CA ASN A 277 -12.64 6.61 -5.93
C ASN A 277 -11.37 6.16 -6.69
N ARG A 278 -10.92 4.91 -6.53
CA ARG A 278 -9.72 4.35 -7.22
C ARG A 278 -9.87 4.05 -8.73
N GLU A 279 -10.95 4.47 -9.38
CA GLU A 279 -11.22 4.21 -10.82
C GLU A 279 -10.13 4.78 -11.75
N PHE A 280 -9.56 5.94 -11.40
CA PHE A 280 -8.50 6.56 -12.20
C PHE A 280 -7.22 5.70 -12.25
N GLU A 281 -7.08 4.73 -11.34
CA GLU A 281 -6.00 3.75 -11.37
C GLU A 281 -6.25 2.59 -12.35
N GLY A 282 -7.41 2.57 -13.00
CA GLY A 282 -7.84 1.52 -13.92
C GLY A 282 -8.57 0.35 -13.25
N VAL A 283 -9.03 0.52 -12.01
CA VAL A 283 -9.79 -0.50 -11.28
C VAL A 283 -11.24 -0.54 -11.76
N LYS A 284 -11.80 -1.74 -11.94
CA LYS A 284 -13.12 -1.96 -12.57
C LYS A 284 -14.24 -2.23 -11.57
N ASP A 285 -13.92 -2.81 -10.41
CA ASP A 285 -14.90 -3.24 -9.41
C ASP A 285 -15.28 -2.17 -8.38
N THR A 286 -14.94 -0.89 -8.63
CA THR A 286 -15.30 0.23 -7.74
C THR A 286 -16.81 0.43 -7.58
N SER A 287 -17.61 -0.13 -8.50
CA SER A 287 -19.07 -0.17 -8.43
C SER A 287 -19.59 -1.18 -7.39
N ILE A 288 -18.80 -2.18 -7.03
CA ILE A 288 -19.16 -3.14 -5.98
C ILE A 288 -18.78 -2.56 -4.62
N THR A 289 -19.80 -2.17 -3.88
CA THR A 289 -19.65 -1.56 -2.55
C THR A 289 -20.19 -2.49 -1.46
N ILE A 290 -19.94 -2.14 -0.20
CA ILE A 290 -20.54 -2.81 0.96
C ILE A 290 -22.06 -2.88 0.82
N GLN A 291 -22.69 -1.80 0.30
CA GLN A 291 -24.13 -1.77 0.04
C GLN A 291 -24.55 -2.86 -0.93
N VAL A 292 -23.85 -3.01 -2.06
CA VAL A 292 -24.18 -4.02 -3.07
C VAL A 292 -24.06 -5.43 -2.49
N VAL A 293 -22.98 -5.71 -1.75
CA VAL A 293 -22.80 -6.99 -1.06
C VAL A 293 -23.95 -7.25 -0.09
N CYS A 294 -24.26 -6.28 0.77
CA CYS A 294 -25.29 -6.45 1.78
C CYS A 294 -26.71 -6.50 1.21
N ASP A 295 -27.01 -5.82 0.11
CA ASP A 295 -28.29 -5.92 -0.60
C ASP A 295 -28.50 -7.32 -1.16
N ILE A 296 -27.47 -7.92 -1.78
CA ILE A 296 -27.51 -9.30 -2.25
C ILE A 296 -27.70 -10.26 -1.06
N MET A 297 -26.93 -10.05 0.02
CA MET A 297 -27.02 -10.87 1.22
C MET A 297 -28.35 -10.69 1.98
N ALA A 298 -29.06 -9.57 1.85
CA ALA A 298 -30.38 -9.34 2.43
C ALA A 298 -31.53 -9.90 1.57
N ASN A 299 -31.31 -10.08 0.26
CA ASN A 299 -32.36 -10.46 -0.68
C ASN A 299 -32.74 -11.95 -0.59
N LYS A 300 -33.69 -12.27 0.29
CA LYS A 300 -34.20 -13.63 0.53
C LYS A 300 -34.77 -14.34 -0.70
N SER A 301 -35.12 -13.61 -1.78
CA SER A 301 -35.60 -14.23 -3.02
C SER A 301 -34.50 -15.00 -3.77
N LEU A 302 -33.22 -14.70 -3.49
CA LEU A 302 -32.06 -15.39 -4.03
C LEU A 302 -31.71 -16.71 -3.29
N GLY A 303 -32.52 -17.10 -2.30
CA GLY A 303 -32.37 -18.36 -1.57
C GLY A 303 -31.67 -18.22 -0.21
N THR A 304 -31.08 -19.33 0.25
CA THR A 304 -30.36 -19.39 1.54
C THR A 304 -29.16 -18.44 1.55
N PRO A 305 -28.58 -18.11 2.73
CA PRO A 305 -27.37 -17.27 2.78
C PRO A 305 -26.23 -17.79 1.88
N TYR A 306 -26.08 -19.11 1.77
CA TYR A 306 -25.13 -19.76 0.87
C TYR A 306 -25.29 -19.33 -0.60
N TYR A 307 -26.52 -19.39 -1.15
CA TYR A 307 -26.75 -19.03 -2.56
C TYR A 307 -26.59 -17.53 -2.81
N ARG A 308 -26.94 -16.70 -1.82
CA ARG A 308 -26.68 -15.26 -1.86
C ARG A 308 -25.19 -14.96 -1.89
N TYR A 309 -24.40 -15.67 -1.09
CA TYR A 309 -22.94 -15.54 -1.08
C TYR A 309 -22.32 -15.95 -2.42
N ALA A 310 -22.74 -17.09 -2.98
CA ALA A 310 -22.33 -17.47 -4.33
C ALA A 310 -22.70 -16.41 -5.38
N ASN A 311 -23.83 -15.73 -5.23
CA ASN A 311 -24.23 -14.64 -6.12
C ASN A 311 -23.33 -13.38 -5.99
N VAL A 312 -22.91 -13.04 -4.76
CA VAL A 312 -21.91 -11.97 -4.53
C VAL A 312 -20.63 -12.28 -5.31
N ILE A 313 -20.09 -13.49 -5.15
CA ILE A 313 -18.84 -13.90 -5.83
C ILE A 313 -18.99 -13.83 -7.35
N ARG A 314 -20.10 -14.34 -7.90
CA ARG A 314 -20.37 -14.26 -9.35
C ARG A 314 -20.47 -12.83 -9.87
N THR A 315 -21.10 -11.94 -9.10
CA THR A 315 -21.23 -10.53 -9.45
C THR A 315 -19.85 -9.86 -9.52
N ILE A 316 -18.97 -10.14 -8.55
CA ILE A 316 -17.59 -9.64 -8.55
C ILE A 316 -16.82 -10.16 -9.77
N LEU A 317 -16.91 -11.47 -10.05
CA LEU A 317 -16.27 -12.06 -11.23
C LEU A 317 -16.74 -11.40 -12.53
N GLU A 318 -18.05 -11.17 -12.67
CA GLU A 318 -18.65 -10.55 -13.86
C GLU A 318 -18.17 -9.11 -14.08
N VAL A 319 -18.15 -8.29 -13.03
CA VAL A 319 -17.66 -6.90 -13.12
C VAL A 319 -16.17 -6.85 -13.47
N ASN A 320 -15.37 -7.78 -12.94
CA ASN A 320 -13.95 -7.88 -13.25
C ASN A 320 -13.68 -8.55 -14.61
N GLY A 321 -14.70 -9.10 -15.28
CA GLY A 321 -14.56 -9.84 -16.53
C GLY A 321 -13.84 -11.18 -16.37
N GLU A 322 -13.82 -11.72 -15.15
CA GLU A 322 -13.26 -13.03 -14.82
C GLU A 322 -14.27 -14.13 -15.15
N LYS A 323 -13.82 -15.17 -15.85
CA LYS A 323 -14.68 -16.30 -16.23
C LYS A 323 -14.94 -17.27 -15.07
N CYS A 324 -13.97 -17.36 -14.16
CA CYS A 324 -13.95 -18.31 -13.06
C CYS A 324 -12.97 -17.84 -11.98
N MET A 325 -13.10 -18.41 -10.78
CA MET A 325 -12.21 -18.17 -9.65
C MET A 325 -11.26 -19.36 -9.46
N ASP A 326 -9.94 -19.13 -9.37
CA ASP A 326 -9.01 -20.21 -9.02
C ASP A 326 -8.93 -20.36 -7.49
N ALA A 327 -9.23 -21.57 -7.01
CA ALA A 327 -9.18 -21.95 -5.60
C ALA A 327 -8.21 -23.13 -5.35
N SER A 328 -7.22 -23.34 -6.22
CA SER A 328 -6.20 -24.38 -6.10
C SER A 328 -4.99 -23.89 -5.32
N TYR A 329 -4.88 -24.37 -4.08
CA TYR A 329 -3.71 -24.06 -3.24
C TYR A 329 -2.40 -24.52 -3.88
N LYS A 330 -2.42 -25.67 -4.55
CA LYS A 330 -1.25 -26.18 -5.27
C LYS A 330 -0.76 -25.20 -6.35
N LYS A 331 -1.68 -24.64 -7.16
CA LYS A 331 -1.31 -23.66 -8.20
C LYS A 331 -0.80 -22.38 -7.58
N PHE A 332 -1.47 -21.91 -6.52
CA PHE A 332 -1.00 -20.77 -5.75
C PHE A 332 0.44 -20.95 -5.27
N ILE A 333 0.79 -22.10 -4.68
CA ILE A 333 2.17 -22.38 -4.26
C ILE A 333 3.14 -22.48 -5.44
N GLN A 334 2.72 -23.04 -6.58
CA GLN A 334 3.55 -23.08 -7.79
C GLN A 334 3.87 -21.66 -8.30
N ASP A 335 2.88 -20.79 -8.33
CA ASP A 335 3.04 -19.39 -8.75
C ASP A 335 3.91 -18.61 -7.76
N MET A 336 3.64 -18.76 -6.46
CA MET A 336 4.39 -18.09 -5.41
C MET A 336 5.83 -18.58 -5.27
N ARG A 337 6.14 -19.82 -5.69
CA ARG A 337 7.52 -20.35 -5.76
C ARG A 337 8.25 -19.95 -7.03
N ASN A 338 7.58 -19.34 -8.01
CA ASN A 338 8.24 -18.93 -9.22
C ASN A 338 9.13 -17.70 -8.97
N ILE A 339 10.40 -17.84 -9.32
CA ILE A 339 11.43 -16.84 -9.04
C ILE A 339 11.71 -15.91 -10.22
N THR A 340 11.10 -16.13 -11.39
CA THR A 340 11.45 -15.36 -12.59
C THR A 340 10.73 -14.01 -12.63
N TRP A 341 11.41 -12.94 -13.06
CA TRP A 341 10.79 -11.62 -13.29
C TRP A 341 9.62 -11.65 -14.30
N ALA A 342 9.60 -12.63 -15.20
CA ALA A 342 8.58 -12.79 -16.23
C ALA A 342 7.26 -13.35 -15.69
N SER A 343 7.30 -14.11 -14.60
CA SER A 343 6.15 -14.78 -14.02
C SER A 343 5.62 -14.09 -12.76
N VAL A 344 6.15 -12.93 -12.41
CA VAL A 344 5.87 -12.36 -11.10
C VAL A 344 4.45 -11.85 -11.12
N SER A 345 3.59 -12.64 -10.50
CA SER A 345 2.37 -12.19 -9.87
C SER A 345 2.66 -10.84 -9.23
N LEU A 346 2.13 -9.78 -9.80
CA LEU A 346 2.63 -8.39 -9.85
C LEU A 346 3.01 -7.71 -8.50
N GLY A 347 3.92 -8.29 -7.71
CA GLY A 347 4.28 -7.92 -6.34
C GLY A 347 3.99 -8.99 -5.28
N GLY A 348 3.32 -10.10 -5.63
CA GLY A 348 2.79 -11.07 -4.68
C GLY A 348 3.80 -11.85 -3.87
N ARG A 349 4.73 -12.52 -4.55
CA ARG A 349 5.83 -13.23 -3.89
C ARG A 349 6.66 -12.30 -3.02
N GLN A 350 6.90 -11.07 -3.49
CA GLN A 350 7.65 -10.04 -2.78
C GLN A 350 6.92 -9.59 -1.52
N TRP A 351 5.63 -9.28 -1.61
CA TRP A 351 4.83 -8.90 -0.46
C TRP A 351 4.75 -10.04 0.56
N MET A 352 4.55 -11.26 0.08
CA MET A 352 4.57 -12.44 0.94
C MET A 352 5.92 -12.65 1.63
N TYR A 353 7.03 -12.34 0.96
CA TYR A 353 8.33 -12.36 1.60
C TYR A 353 8.40 -11.32 2.73
N GLN A 354 7.94 -10.09 2.50
CA GLN A 354 7.93 -9.05 3.54
C GLN A 354 6.99 -9.37 4.71
N THR A 355 5.81 -9.95 4.46
CA THR A 355 4.93 -10.41 5.55
C THR A 355 5.57 -11.55 6.35
N CYS A 356 6.25 -12.49 5.68
CA CYS A 356 6.95 -13.58 6.34
C CYS A 356 8.28 -13.19 7.01
N THR A 357 8.84 -12.00 6.72
CA THR A 357 10.18 -11.61 7.22
C THR A 357 10.26 -10.29 7.96
N GLU A 358 9.21 -9.45 7.92
CA GLU A 358 9.19 -8.15 8.60
C GLU A 358 7.85 -7.86 9.30
N PHE A 359 6.71 -8.16 8.65
CA PHE A 359 5.45 -7.50 9.03
C PHE A 359 4.38 -8.40 9.66
N GLY A 360 4.33 -9.68 9.31
CA GLY A 360 3.15 -10.50 9.57
C GLY A 360 1.94 -9.96 8.81
N PHE A 361 0.98 -9.40 9.53
CA PHE A 361 -0.32 -8.95 9.05
C PHE A 361 -1.27 -10.07 8.59
N PHE A 362 -1.19 -11.24 9.22
CA PHE A 362 -2.03 -12.36 8.84
C PHE A 362 -3.46 -12.17 9.33
N GLN A 363 -4.38 -12.00 8.39
CA GLN A 363 -5.79 -11.73 8.62
C GLN A 363 -6.49 -13.05 8.95
N SER A 364 -6.58 -13.38 10.23
CA SER A 364 -7.07 -14.68 10.68
C SER A 364 -8.50 -14.62 11.22
N THR A 365 -9.17 -15.77 11.15
CA THR A 365 -10.49 -16.00 11.78
C THR A 365 -10.39 -16.30 13.27
N ASP A 366 -9.27 -15.97 13.94
CA ASP A 366 -9.05 -16.33 15.35
C ASP A 366 -9.89 -15.48 16.33
N SER A 367 -10.44 -14.34 15.88
CA SER A 367 -11.42 -13.58 16.65
C SER A 367 -12.81 -14.20 16.54
N ALA A 368 -13.60 -14.14 17.62
CA ALA A 368 -15.01 -14.55 17.61
C ALA A 368 -15.92 -13.50 16.96
N ALA A 369 -15.45 -12.26 16.83
CA ALA A 369 -16.21 -11.13 16.29
C ALA A 369 -15.91 -10.92 14.80
N GLN A 370 -16.11 -11.96 13.98
CA GLN A 370 -15.95 -11.88 12.53
C GLN A 370 -16.89 -12.83 11.75
N PRO A 371 -17.15 -12.60 10.44
CA PRO A 371 -18.23 -13.28 9.70
C PRO A 371 -17.76 -14.47 8.81
N PHE A 372 -16.53 -14.93 8.93
CA PHE A 372 -15.93 -16.01 8.13
C PHE A 372 -15.50 -17.21 8.98
N SER A 373 -14.99 -18.26 8.35
CA SER A 373 -14.60 -19.52 9.00
C SER A 373 -13.35 -20.11 8.37
N GLY A 374 -12.53 -20.79 9.18
CA GLY A 374 -11.51 -21.72 8.71
C GLY A 374 -10.22 -21.11 8.13
N ILE A 375 -9.85 -19.89 8.56
CA ILE A 375 -8.62 -19.20 8.13
C ILE A 375 -7.76 -18.88 9.38
N PRO A 376 -7.27 -19.90 10.13
CA PRO A 376 -6.52 -19.67 11.37
C PRO A 376 -5.13 -19.08 11.08
N LEU A 377 -4.47 -18.50 12.08
CA LEU A 377 -3.08 -18.04 11.94
C LEU A 377 -2.13 -19.11 11.36
N SER A 378 -2.31 -20.37 11.75
CA SER A 378 -1.46 -21.47 11.28
C SER A 378 -1.52 -21.66 9.77
N TYR A 379 -2.64 -21.33 9.11
CA TYR A 379 -2.76 -21.37 7.64
C TYR A 379 -1.77 -20.39 7.01
N HIS A 380 -1.80 -19.13 7.44
CA HIS A 380 -0.93 -18.10 6.90
C HIS A 380 0.56 -18.39 7.14
N VAL A 381 0.92 -18.82 8.35
CA VAL A 381 2.30 -19.20 8.66
C VAL A 381 2.76 -20.41 7.85
N GLN A 382 1.88 -21.40 7.62
CA GLN A 382 2.21 -22.55 6.79
C GLN A 382 2.51 -22.13 5.34
N GLN A 383 1.84 -21.10 4.80
CA GLN A 383 2.17 -20.56 3.48
C GLN A 383 3.60 -20.01 3.42
N CYS A 384 4.08 -19.33 4.47
CA CYS A 384 5.47 -18.88 4.53
C CYS A 384 6.45 -20.06 4.37
N SER A 385 6.20 -21.13 5.13
CA SER A 385 7.02 -22.34 5.08
C SER A 385 6.93 -23.03 3.71
N ASP A 386 5.74 -23.10 3.14
CA ASP A 386 5.51 -23.72 1.84
C ASP A 386 6.13 -22.92 0.69
N ILE A 387 6.24 -21.59 0.80
CA ILE A 387 6.75 -20.75 -0.29
C ILE A 387 8.28 -20.58 -0.21
N PHE A 388 8.82 -20.39 0.99
CA PHE A 388 10.22 -19.97 1.18
C PHE A 388 11.11 -21.02 1.85
N GLY A 389 10.54 -21.99 2.56
CA GLY A 389 11.28 -23.05 3.26
C GLY A 389 10.86 -23.20 4.74
N PRO A 390 11.09 -24.36 5.37
CA PRO A 390 10.64 -24.67 6.73
C PRO A 390 11.20 -23.75 7.84
N GLU A 391 12.27 -23.00 7.55
CA GLU A 391 12.83 -21.97 8.43
C GLU A 391 11.90 -20.75 8.57
N TYR A 392 11.02 -20.49 7.59
CA TYR A 392 10.00 -19.44 7.63
C TYR A 392 8.76 -19.92 8.38
N ASN A 393 8.95 -20.25 9.66
CA ASN A 393 7.93 -20.75 10.57
C ASN A 393 7.50 -19.67 11.59
N LEU A 394 6.58 -20.02 12.49
CA LEU A 394 6.00 -19.07 13.45
C LEU A 394 7.05 -18.36 14.31
N SER A 395 8.11 -19.06 14.73
CA SER A 395 9.17 -18.47 15.56
C SER A 395 9.88 -17.36 14.79
N MET A 396 10.32 -17.66 13.57
CA MET A 396 11.02 -16.70 12.72
C MET A 396 10.15 -15.47 12.41
N VAL A 397 8.89 -15.67 12.03
CA VAL A 397 7.97 -14.55 11.76
C VAL A 397 7.74 -13.70 13.01
N THR A 398 7.61 -14.33 14.18
CA THR A 398 7.40 -13.60 15.45
C THR A 398 8.61 -12.75 15.81
N ASP A 399 9.82 -13.32 15.70
CA ASP A 399 11.07 -12.62 15.98
C ASP A 399 11.25 -11.42 15.02
N SER A 400 10.95 -11.62 13.73
CA SER A 400 10.96 -10.58 12.71
C SER A 400 9.99 -9.43 13.01
N VAL A 401 8.74 -9.75 13.37
CA VAL A 401 7.72 -8.74 13.72
C VAL A 401 8.12 -7.96 14.97
N GLN A 402 8.70 -8.65 15.97
CA GLN A 402 9.22 -7.99 17.16
C GLN A 402 10.35 -7.02 16.78
N GLN A 403 11.33 -7.46 16.01
CA GLN A 403 12.46 -6.63 15.57
C GLN A 403 11.99 -5.39 14.79
N THR A 404 11.01 -5.55 13.90
CA THR A 404 10.44 -4.43 13.13
C THR A 404 9.76 -3.41 14.04
N ASN A 405 8.95 -3.87 15.01
CA ASN A 405 8.34 -2.97 16.00
C ASN A 405 9.38 -2.29 16.90
N GLU A 406 10.45 -2.98 17.31
CA GLU A 406 11.54 -2.38 18.07
C GLU A 406 12.29 -1.31 17.25
N TYR A 407 12.49 -1.57 15.95
CA TYR A 407 13.19 -0.65 15.07
C TYR A 407 12.37 0.60 14.73
N TYR A 408 11.04 0.48 14.63
CA TYR A 408 10.14 1.57 14.21
C TYR A 408 9.27 2.17 15.31
N GLY A 409 9.16 1.53 16.48
CA GLY A 409 8.39 1.99 17.64
C GLY A 409 6.92 1.58 17.67
N GLY A 410 6.41 0.88 16.64
CA GLY A 410 4.99 0.49 16.55
C GLY A 410 4.04 1.67 16.70
N LEU A 411 3.05 1.57 17.61
CA LEU A 411 2.13 2.68 17.91
C LEU A 411 2.77 3.79 18.76
N ASP A 412 3.96 3.59 19.32
CA ASP A 412 4.72 4.60 20.08
C ASP A 412 5.83 5.25 19.24
N ILE A 413 5.54 5.51 17.97
CA ILE A 413 6.47 6.11 17.03
C ILE A 413 6.99 7.47 17.56
N LYS A 414 8.31 7.65 17.56
CA LYS A 414 8.95 8.90 18.00
C LYS A 414 9.35 9.73 16.79
N GLY A 415 8.73 10.89 16.63
CA GLY A 415 8.98 11.76 15.46
C GLY A 415 8.34 13.14 15.61
N SER A 416 8.28 13.86 14.49
CA SER A 416 7.58 15.15 14.41
C SER A 416 7.16 15.41 12.96
N ARG A 417 6.11 16.22 12.77
CA ARG A 417 5.54 16.58 11.47
C ARG A 417 5.11 15.34 10.68
N ILE A 418 4.31 14.48 11.32
CA ILE A 418 3.68 13.33 10.67
C ILE A 418 2.17 13.44 10.90
N ILE A 419 1.42 13.32 9.80
CA ILE A 419 -0.04 13.24 9.83
C ILE A 419 -0.42 11.80 9.53
N PHE A 420 -1.38 11.25 10.29
CA PHE A 420 -1.89 9.89 10.16
C PHE A 420 -3.40 9.89 9.84
N PRO A 421 -3.80 10.14 8.57
CA PRO A 421 -5.19 9.97 8.15
C PRO A 421 -5.57 8.50 8.12
N ASN A 422 -6.68 8.13 8.78
CA ASN A 422 -7.23 6.78 8.80
C ASN A 422 -8.73 6.82 8.54
N GLY A 423 -9.20 5.96 7.64
CA GLY A 423 -10.62 5.71 7.45
C GLY A 423 -11.19 4.83 8.56
N LEU A 424 -12.36 5.14 9.10
CA LEU A 424 -12.93 4.35 10.20
C LEU A 424 -13.57 3.02 9.76
N ILE A 425 -13.83 2.83 8.46
CA ILE A 425 -14.27 1.53 7.92
C ILE A 425 -13.13 0.75 7.25
N ASP A 426 -11.93 1.33 7.19
CA ASP A 426 -10.71 0.67 6.72
C ASP A 426 -10.20 -0.30 7.79
N PRO A 427 -10.16 -1.63 7.56
CA PRO A 427 -9.68 -2.57 8.56
C PRO A 427 -8.25 -2.30 9.07
N TRP A 428 -7.39 -1.70 8.24
CA TRP A 428 -5.99 -1.42 8.58
C TRP A 428 -5.82 -0.34 9.65
N HIS A 429 -6.83 0.50 9.90
CA HIS A 429 -6.73 1.57 10.90
C HIS A 429 -6.35 1.04 12.28
N ARG A 430 -6.71 -0.21 12.61
CA ARG A 430 -6.38 -0.86 13.91
C ARG A 430 -4.88 -0.97 14.19
N LEU A 431 -4.05 -0.96 13.14
CA LEU A 431 -2.60 -1.00 13.24
C LEU A 431 -1.95 0.39 13.02
N GLY A 432 -2.76 1.42 12.81
CA GLY A 432 -2.35 2.81 12.64
C GLY A 432 -2.50 3.67 13.90
N ILE A 433 -1.98 4.90 13.83
CA ILE A 433 -2.15 5.92 14.87
C ILE A 433 -3.52 6.59 14.72
N ASN A 434 -4.39 6.39 15.71
CA ASN A 434 -5.79 6.88 15.69
C ASN A 434 -6.06 8.03 16.67
N ALA A 435 -5.06 8.46 17.42
CA ALA A 435 -5.13 9.61 18.31
C ALA A 435 -3.79 10.35 18.28
N ASP A 436 -3.83 11.66 18.49
CA ASP A 436 -2.64 12.49 18.53
C ASP A 436 -1.63 11.96 19.57
N LEU A 437 -0.39 11.75 19.15
CA LEU A 437 0.71 11.38 20.05
C LEU A 437 1.41 12.62 20.62
N SER A 438 1.36 13.73 19.87
CA SER A 438 1.89 15.05 20.26
C SER A 438 1.34 16.12 19.31
N GLY A 439 1.58 17.41 19.58
CA GLY A 439 1.17 18.50 18.67
C GLY A 439 1.79 18.46 17.26
N ASP A 440 2.80 17.62 17.04
CA ASP A 440 3.46 17.42 15.73
C ASP A 440 3.19 16.02 15.13
N LEU A 441 2.45 15.16 15.83
CA LEU A 441 2.10 13.79 15.42
C LEU A 441 0.58 13.65 15.52
N ILE A 442 -0.09 14.02 14.42
CA ILE A 442 -1.53 14.27 14.40
C ILE A 442 -2.25 13.11 13.75
N ALA A 443 -3.28 12.58 14.40
CA ALA A 443 -4.16 11.57 13.86
C ALA A 443 -5.41 12.22 13.27
N ILE A 444 -5.80 11.78 12.08
CA ILE A 444 -7.02 12.25 11.43
C ILE A 444 -7.92 11.04 11.23
N GLN A 445 -9.10 11.04 11.85
CA GLN A 445 -10.10 10.00 11.67
C GLN A 445 -11.15 10.44 10.67
N MET A 446 -11.32 9.68 9.60
CA MET A 446 -12.28 9.96 8.55
C MET A 446 -13.49 9.02 8.68
N GLU A 447 -14.58 9.55 9.25
CA GLU A 447 -15.83 8.80 9.40
C GLU A 447 -16.37 8.34 8.04
N GLY A 448 -16.76 7.06 7.96
CA GLY A 448 -17.32 6.44 6.74
C GLY A 448 -16.32 6.22 5.60
N ALA A 449 -15.06 6.62 5.78
CA ALA A 449 -14.03 6.50 4.77
C ALA A 449 -13.30 5.16 4.83
N ALA A 450 -12.99 4.62 3.66
CA ALA A 450 -12.25 3.39 3.49
C ALA A 450 -10.73 3.64 3.37
N HIS A 451 -10.02 2.63 2.91
CA HIS A 451 -8.56 2.62 2.88
C HIS A 451 -8.00 3.74 2.00
N CYS A 452 -7.07 4.54 2.54
CA CYS A 452 -6.39 5.63 1.83
C CYS A 452 -7.32 6.68 1.19
N ALA A 453 -8.59 6.80 1.62
CA ALA A 453 -9.60 7.62 0.97
C ALA A 453 -9.16 9.07 0.68
N ASN A 454 -8.36 9.66 1.57
CA ASN A 454 -7.87 11.04 1.43
C ASN A 454 -6.86 11.26 0.29
N MET A 455 -6.32 10.20 -0.30
CA MET A 455 -5.34 10.29 -1.37
C MET A 455 -6.01 10.41 -2.73
N TYR A 456 -7.19 9.81 -2.90
CA TYR A 456 -7.86 9.72 -4.19
C TYR A 456 -8.49 11.06 -4.62
N PRO A 457 -8.83 11.22 -5.92
CA PRO A 457 -9.56 12.39 -6.38
C PRO A 457 -10.89 12.54 -5.61
N ALA A 458 -11.16 13.76 -5.15
CA ALA A 458 -12.42 14.05 -4.47
C ALA A 458 -13.62 13.94 -5.43
N ARG A 459 -14.75 13.45 -4.92
CA ARG A 459 -16.06 13.42 -5.57
C ARG A 459 -17.08 14.22 -4.76
N LEU A 460 -18.20 14.59 -5.39
CA LEU A 460 -19.28 15.33 -4.73
C LEU A 460 -19.98 14.48 -3.66
N GLU A 461 -19.94 13.16 -3.83
CA GLU A 461 -20.60 12.17 -2.98
C GLU A 461 -19.72 11.73 -1.79
N ASP A 462 -18.49 12.24 -1.67
CA ASP A 462 -17.57 11.87 -0.60
C ASP A 462 -18.09 12.36 0.77
N PRO A 463 -17.86 11.59 1.85
CA PRO A 463 -18.17 12.05 3.19
C PRO A 463 -17.46 13.38 3.50
N PRO A 464 -18.12 14.34 4.19
CA PRO A 464 -17.52 15.65 4.48
C PRO A 464 -16.17 15.57 5.20
N SER A 465 -15.92 14.49 5.95
CA SER A 465 -14.68 14.20 6.67
C SER A 465 -13.47 13.96 5.76
N VAL A 466 -13.66 13.48 4.51
CA VAL A 466 -12.55 13.10 3.62
C VAL A 466 -11.86 14.32 2.99
N PRO A 467 -12.56 15.24 2.28
CA PRO A 467 -11.90 16.36 1.61
C PRO A 467 -11.47 17.47 2.59
N SER A 468 -12.16 17.61 3.72
CA SER A 468 -11.92 18.71 4.67
C SER A 468 -10.70 18.46 5.56
N ALA A 469 -10.54 17.23 6.06
CA ALA A 469 -9.51 16.91 7.04
C ALA A 469 -8.10 16.86 6.43
N SER A 470 -7.95 16.33 5.21
CA SER A 470 -6.62 16.23 4.58
C SER A 470 -6.06 17.57 4.09
N PHE A 471 -6.93 18.50 3.69
CA PHE A 471 -6.51 19.75 3.05
C PHE A 471 -6.08 20.82 4.05
N GLN A 472 -6.87 21.01 5.11
CA GLN A 472 -6.61 22.05 6.09
C GLN A 472 -5.35 21.75 6.90
N ASP A 473 -5.09 20.48 7.21
CA ASP A 473 -3.99 20.10 8.10
C ASP A 473 -2.63 20.10 7.40
N VAL A 474 -2.55 19.59 6.16
CA VAL A 474 -1.31 19.66 5.36
C VAL A 474 -0.91 21.11 5.10
N GLY A 475 -1.87 21.96 4.69
CA GLY A 475 -1.65 23.39 4.47
C GLY A 475 -1.28 24.12 5.75
N SER A 476 -1.97 23.82 6.87
CA SER A 476 -1.73 24.47 8.17
C SER A 476 -0.38 24.08 8.75
N LEU A 477 0.00 22.80 8.76
CA LEU A 477 1.29 22.35 9.27
C LEU A 477 2.45 22.84 8.41
N TYR A 478 2.30 22.84 7.08
CA TYR A 478 3.32 23.42 6.19
C TYR A 478 3.48 24.93 6.45
N THR A 479 2.37 25.66 6.55
CA THR A 479 2.39 27.13 6.77
C THR A 479 2.83 27.51 8.18
N ALA A 480 2.41 26.78 9.21
CA ALA A 480 2.80 27.00 10.61
C ALA A 480 4.32 26.84 10.78
N THR A 481 4.92 25.88 10.06
CA THR A 481 6.37 25.69 10.08
C THR A 481 7.12 26.84 9.39
N ILE A 482 6.58 27.39 8.29
CA ILE A 482 7.13 28.61 7.65
C ILE A 482 7.02 29.83 8.58
N ARG A 483 5.93 29.96 9.34
CA ARG A 483 5.75 31.07 10.30
C ARG A 483 6.70 30.95 11.49
N ASN A 484 6.94 29.75 12.02
CA ASN A 484 7.87 29.56 13.14
C ASN A 484 9.33 29.91 12.77
N VAL A 485 9.76 29.70 11.53
CA VAL A 485 11.08 30.16 11.05
C VAL A 485 11.15 31.69 10.97
N LYS A 486 10.07 32.37 10.51
CA LYS A 486 10.02 33.84 10.52
C LYS A 486 9.94 34.43 11.93
N GLN A 487 9.26 33.77 12.87
CA GLN A 487 9.17 34.21 14.26
C GLN A 487 10.47 33.96 15.04
N GLN A 488 11.20 32.88 14.79
CA GLN A 488 12.53 32.68 15.38
C GLN A 488 13.56 33.69 14.85
N CYS A 489 13.48 34.09 13.58
CA CYS A 489 14.25 35.24 13.09
C CYS A 489 13.85 36.54 13.80
N HIS A 490 12.56 36.81 14.00
CA HIS A 490 12.12 38.00 14.73
C HIS A 490 12.51 38.01 16.22
N LEU A 491 12.60 36.85 16.88
CA LEU A 491 13.00 36.73 18.28
C LEU A 491 14.52 36.88 18.50
N LEU A 492 15.35 36.55 17.49
CA LEU A 492 16.79 36.78 17.53
C LEU A 492 17.19 38.23 17.25
N PHE A 493 16.32 39.03 16.59
CA PHE A 493 16.57 40.45 16.28
C PHE A 493 15.92 41.45 17.25
N ASN A 494 15.34 40.99 18.37
CA ASN A 494 14.64 41.88 19.31
C ASN A 494 15.25 41.92 20.73
N VAL A 495 16.58 41.77 20.82
CA VAL A 495 17.33 42.14 22.03
C VAL A 495 18.42 43.13 21.64
N THR A 496 18.00 44.37 21.36
CA THR A 496 18.66 45.63 21.78
C THR A 496 17.90 46.81 21.15
N SER A 497 16.70 47.11 21.65
CA SER A 497 16.07 48.41 21.41
C SER A 497 16.45 49.36 22.55
N ASN A 498 17.67 49.89 22.49
CA ASN A 498 18.05 51.13 23.17
C ASN A 498 19.21 51.79 22.41
N CYS A 499 18.96 52.19 21.17
CA CYS A 499 19.77 53.21 20.49
C CYS A 499 18.83 54.07 19.64
N SER A 500 18.59 55.29 20.11
CA SER A 500 17.89 56.36 19.41
C SER A 500 18.65 56.76 18.15
N TRP A 501 17.91 56.87 17.05
CA TRP A 501 18.37 57.41 15.77
C TRP A 501 18.89 58.84 15.92
N LEU A 502 20.17 59.07 15.62
CA LEU A 502 20.71 60.30 15.04
C LEU A 502 22.16 60.03 14.56
N ALA A 503 22.35 60.16 13.25
CA ALA A 503 23.59 60.46 12.51
C ALA A 503 24.90 59.70 12.85
N GLU A 504 25.39 58.83 11.94
CA GLU A 504 26.77 58.84 11.39
C GLU A 504 27.07 57.64 10.44
N PRO A 505 28.02 57.74 9.47
CA PRO A 505 28.23 56.77 8.38
C PRO A 505 28.98 55.47 8.72
N ASN A 506 29.21 55.13 10.00
CA ASN A 506 30.14 54.04 10.36
C ASN A 506 29.51 52.66 10.66
N CYS A 507 28.20 52.47 10.46
CA CYS A 507 27.53 51.17 10.65
C CYS A 507 27.77 50.12 9.54
N ARG A 508 28.72 50.32 8.62
CA ARG A 508 29.02 49.35 7.54
C ARG A 508 30.10 48.31 7.87
N TRP A 509 30.77 48.40 9.02
CA TRP A 509 31.91 47.51 9.32
C TRP A 509 31.65 46.48 10.43
N GLY A 510 30.47 46.49 11.07
CA GLY A 510 30.09 45.52 12.11
C GLY A 510 29.52 44.20 11.59
N CYS A 511 28.72 44.22 10.51
CA CYS A 511 28.09 43.00 9.97
C CYS A 511 29.08 42.03 9.30
N PHE A 512 30.25 42.50 8.86
CA PHE A 512 31.21 41.66 8.14
C PHE A 512 32.07 40.78 9.06
N ARG A 513 32.22 41.13 10.35
CA ARG A 513 33.04 40.34 11.29
C ARG A 513 32.28 39.19 11.97
N PHE A 514 30.96 39.22 12.03
CA PHE A 514 30.17 38.14 12.65
C PHE A 514 29.90 36.97 11.70
N ILE A 515 29.81 37.22 10.39
CA ILE A 515 29.65 36.16 9.37
C ILE A 515 30.95 35.35 9.22
N ILE A 516 32.12 35.95 9.44
CA ILE A 516 33.42 35.27 9.35
C ILE A 516 33.68 34.36 10.57
N ALA A 517 33.05 34.60 11.72
CA ALA A 517 33.21 33.78 12.93
C ALA A 517 32.31 32.53 12.98
N MET A 518 31.37 32.36 12.03
CA MET A 518 30.53 31.14 11.91
C MET A 518 30.91 30.25 10.72
N VAL A 519 32.05 30.52 10.08
CA VAL A 519 32.66 29.64 9.04
C VAL A 519 34.06 29.18 9.48
N GLN A 520 34.23 28.88 10.76
CA GLN A 520 35.30 28.00 11.25
C GLN A 520 34.71 26.86 12.05
#